data_AF-A0AAW1G413-F1
#
_entry.id   AF-A0AAW1G413-F1
#
_cell.length_a   1.000
_cell.length_b   1.000
_cell.length_c   1.000
_cell.angle_alpha   90.00
_cell.angle_beta   90.00
_cell.angle_gamma   90.00
#
_symmetry.space_group_name_H-M   'P 1'
#
loop_
_entity.id
_entity.type
_entity.pdbx_description
1 polymer ?
#
loop_
_entity_poly.entity_id
_entity_poly.type
_entity_poly.pdbx_seq_one_letter_code
_entity_poly.pdbx_strand_id
1 'polypeptide(L)'
;MERDIRQYLTEAKERQDSGALQSAYRLLENVAVVGTSGRTPRIAPELYVVCAEAALQLGCLEISTACLKMYFEGNPPDNQFLCRAYLCRGQLKSPPATGSVGDFEEAVLCFLKAIEISKHEPRYFFLAFNASVLYLQTVRPLLQPGRCRHLVPSLRQVVQSLDEVADQDHSWRAELMMHLIKCLVDAGEMEDAASFAKVTEEFMKSHVPHLYPRLFTLLVQHKLTERDVLIELSRQWTTLAVIYRIQEFNNKLEEMNEVEPTKEEPEQIFRLLMDCTEASAAAVDSSPPQSPTPIQPADRSVAPSDPNKCPS
;
A
#
# COMPACT_ATOMS: atom_id res chain seq x y z
N MET A 1 -15.63 35.08 1.09
CA MET A 1 -15.39 34.18 -0.05
C MET A 1 -14.54 32.97 0.34
N GLU A 2 -13.24 33.09 0.62
CA GLU A 2 -12.43 31.90 1.01
C GLU A 2 -12.94 31.18 2.26
N ARG A 3 -13.40 31.95 3.26
CA ARG A 3 -14.06 31.40 4.44
C ARG A 3 -15.30 30.57 4.08
N ASP A 4 -16.09 31.04 3.13
CA ASP A 4 -17.30 30.37 2.67
C ASP A 4 -16.95 29.09 1.90
N ILE A 5 -15.90 29.14 1.06
CA ILE A 5 -15.35 27.96 0.38
C ILE A 5 -14.92 26.91 1.41
N ARG A 6 -14.14 27.29 2.43
CA ARG A 6 -13.69 26.38 3.48
C ARG A 6 -14.86 25.78 4.25
N GLN A 7 -15.89 26.57 4.54
CA GLN A 7 -17.09 26.10 5.22
C GLN A 7 -17.84 25.05 4.37
N TYR A 8 -18.09 25.35 3.10
CA TYR A 8 -18.73 24.40 2.19
C TYR A 8 -17.91 23.12 1.98
N LEU A 9 -16.58 23.22 1.90
CA LEU A 9 -15.71 22.03 1.81
C LEU A 9 -15.70 21.19 3.08
N THR A 10 -15.81 21.83 4.25
CA THR A 10 -15.95 21.13 5.53
C THR A 10 -17.29 20.39 5.58
N GLU A 11 -18.38 21.06 5.21
CA GLU A 11 -19.71 20.47 5.14
C GLU A 11 -19.77 19.30 4.14
N ALA A 12 -19.17 19.47 2.95
CA ALA A 12 -19.09 18.42 1.94
C ALA A 12 -18.39 17.17 2.47
N LYS A 13 -17.28 17.31 3.19
CA LYS A 13 -16.52 16.19 3.75
C LYS A 13 -17.24 15.52 4.93
N GLU A 14 -17.73 16.30 5.89
CA GLU A 14 -18.34 15.78 7.12
C GLU A 14 -19.73 15.17 6.89
N ARG A 15 -20.54 15.79 6.03
CA ARG A 15 -21.93 15.38 5.79
C ARG A 15 -22.12 14.58 4.50
N GLN A 16 -21.03 14.33 3.77
CA GLN A 16 -21.07 13.76 2.43
C GLN A 16 -21.99 14.55 1.48
N ASP A 17 -21.95 15.89 1.57
CA ASP A 17 -22.87 16.79 0.86
C ASP A 17 -22.30 17.25 -0.49
N SER A 18 -22.81 16.65 -1.58
CA SER A 18 -22.46 17.03 -2.95
C SER A 18 -22.93 18.44 -3.34
N GLY A 19 -24.01 18.96 -2.74
CA GLY A 19 -24.50 20.32 -2.97
C GLY A 19 -23.59 21.39 -2.35
N ALA A 20 -23.06 21.11 -1.16
CA ALA A 20 -22.02 21.93 -0.54
C ALA A 20 -20.73 21.92 -1.40
N LEU A 21 -20.31 20.74 -1.90
CA LEU A 21 -19.18 20.63 -2.82
C LEU A 21 -19.37 21.48 -4.08
N GLN A 22 -20.53 21.39 -4.74
CA GLN A 22 -20.83 22.19 -5.93
C GLN A 22 -20.84 23.70 -5.63
N SER A 23 -21.26 24.09 -4.43
CA SER A 23 -21.25 25.48 -3.99
C SER A 23 -19.82 26.00 -3.77
N ALA A 24 -18.95 25.19 -3.15
CA ALA A 24 -17.52 25.49 -3.04
C ALA A 24 -16.85 25.62 -4.42
N TYR A 25 -17.10 24.65 -5.31
CA TYR A 25 -16.50 24.62 -6.64
C TYR A 25 -16.92 25.82 -7.50
N ARG A 26 -18.20 26.20 -7.51
CA ARG A 26 -18.68 27.40 -8.23
C ARG A 26 -17.99 28.67 -7.76
N LEU A 27 -17.73 28.80 -6.45
CA LEU A 27 -17.01 29.95 -5.91
C LEU A 27 -15.54 29.97 -6.37
N LEU A 28 -14.88 28.81 -6.49
CA LEU A 28 -13.54 28.69 -7.04
C LEU A 28 -13.50 29.05 -8.55
N GLU A 29 -14.45 28.53 -9.33
CA GLU A 29 -14.55 28.77 -10.78
C GLU A 29 -14.80 30.25 -11.11
N ASN A 30 -15.70 30.91 -10.38
CA ASN A 30 -16.01 32.32 -10.59
C ASN A 30 -14.78 33.23 -10.42
N VAL A 31 -13.81 32.84 -9.59
CA VAL A 31 -12.55 33.61 -9.44
C VAL A 31 -11.59 33.34 -10.59
N ALA A 32 -11.55 32.12 -11.12
CA ALA A 32 -10.74 31.79 -12.29
C ALA A 32 -11.20 32.58 -13.54
N VAL A 33 -12.51 32.73 -13.74
CA VAL A 33 -13.09 33.46 -14.89
C VAL A 33 -12.86 34.97 -14.81
N VAL A 34 -12.86 35.57 -13.61
CA VAL A 34 -12.59 37.01 -13.42
C VAL A 34 -11.09 37.34 -13.54
N GLY A 35 -10.23 36.31 -13.60
CA GLY A 35 -8.77 36.39 -13.66
C GLY A 35 -8.16 37.01 -14.92
N THR A 36 -8.94 37.20 -15.99
CA THR A 36 -8.49 37.84 -17.23
C THR A 36 -8.52 39.37 -17.18
N SER A 37 -9.03 39.99 -16.11
CA SER A 37 -9.10 41.46 -15.96
C SER A 37 -8.40 41.97 -14.69
N GLY A 38 -7.09 42.18 -14.78
CA GLY A 38 -6.32 43.28 -14.17
C GLY A 38 -6.17 43.42 -12.64
N ARG A 39 -7.04 42.85 -11.79
CA ARG A 39 -6.91 42.96 -10.32
C ARG A 39 -7.71 41.87 -9.60
N THR A 40 -7.10 40.72 -9.36
CA THR A 40 -7.75 39.54 -8.76
C THR A 40 -7.57 39.46 -7.24
N PRO A 41 -8.60 39.06 -6.48
CA PRO A 41 -8.40 38.39 -5.20
C PRO A 41 -7.65 37.08 -5.47
N ARG A 42 -6.43 36.93 -4.95
CA ARG A 42 -5.68 35.67 -5.04
C ARG A 42 -6.34 34.66 -4.11
N ILE A 43 -7.06 33.69 -4.66
CA ILE A 43 -7.49 32.52 -3.90
C ILE A 43 -6.27 31.66 -3.60
N ALA A 44 -6.19 31.19 -2.36
CA ALA A 44 -5.13 30.29 -1.92
C ALA A 44 -5.14 28.97 -2.74
N PRO A 45 -4.05 28.62 -3.46
CA PRO A 45 -4.03 27.46 -4.36
C PRO A 45 -4.39 26.13 -3.69
N GLU A 46 -4.12 26.00 -2.39
CA GLU A 46 -4.50 24.82 -1.61
C GLU A 46 -6.01 24.52 -1.62
N LEU A 47 -6.87 25.52 -1.83
CA LEU A 47 -8.32 25.33 -1.85
C LEU A 47 -8.77 24.48 -3.05
N TYR A 48 -8.04 24.52 -4.17
CA TYR A 48 -8.28 23.62 -5.29
C TYR A 48 -7.98 22.16 -4.90
N VAL A 49 -6.89 21.91 -4.17
CA VAL A 49 -6.53 20.56 -3.72
C VAL A 49 -7.55 20.02 -2.73
N VAL A 50 -7.95 20.83 -1.74
CA VAL A 50 -8.97 20.42 -0.75
C VAL A 50 -10.33 20.15 -1.42
N CYS A 51 -10.70 20.94 -2.44
CA CYS A 51 -11.89 20.69 -3.24
C CYS A 51 -11.77 19.40 -4.08
N ALA A 52 -10.60 19.15 -4.68
CA ALA A 52 -10.35 17.95 -5.47
C ALA A 52 -10.44 16.66 -4.65
N GLU A 53 -9.95 16.68 -3.41
CA GLU A 53 -10.07 15.56 -2.47
C GLU A 53 -11.52 15.30 -2.05
N ALA A 54 -12.25 16.36 -1.69
CA ALA A 54 -13.66 16.23 -1.33
C ALA A 54 -14.48 15.68 -2.50
N ALA A 55 -14.18 16.16 -3.71
CA ALA A 55 -14.79 15.67 -4.94
C ALA A 55 -14.48 14.20 -5.21
N LEU A 56 -13.25 13.75 -4.99
CA LEU A 56 -12.89 12.33 -5.10
C LEU A 56 -13.65 11.45 -4.11
N GLN A 57 -13.72 11.88 -2.84
CA GLN A 57 -14.45 11.15 -1.80
C GLN A 57 -15.94 11.02 -2.12
N LEU A 58 -16.52 12.04 -2.75
CA LEU A 58 -17.92 12.07 -3.17
C LEU A 58 -18.18 11.46 -4.57
N GLY A 59 -17.14 10.97 -5.25
CA GLY A 59 -17.26 10.42 -6.61
C GLY A 59 -17.51 11.46 -7.72
N CYS A 60 -17.37 12.76 -7.45
CA CYS A 60 -17.49 13.84 -8.43
C CYS A 60 -16.17 14.04 -9.20
N LEU A 61 -15.83 13.10 -10.08
CA LEU A 61 -14.52 13.03 -10.75
C LEU A 61 -14.22 14.24 -11.63
N GLU A 62 -15.25 14.86 -12.23
CA GLU A 62 -15.12 16.04 -13.10
C GLU A 62 -14.66 17.26 -12.28
N ILE A 63 -15.26 17.49 -11.11
CA ILE A 63 -14.89 18.58 -10.20
C ILE A 63 -13.44 18.38 -9.74
N SER A 64 -13.08 17.16 -9.37
CA SER A 64 -11.70 16.86 -8.95
C SER A 64 -10.69 17.15 -10.06
N THR A 65 -10.99 16.67 -11.27
CA THR A 65 -10.14 16.89 -12.45
C THR A 65 -9.95 18.38 -12.76
N ALA A 66 -11.04 19.16 -12.73
CA ALA A 66 -10.99 20.59 -13.01
C ALA A 66 -10.19 21.36 -11.93
N CYS A 67 -10.40 21.05 -10.65
CA CYS A 67 -9.63 21.64 -9.56
C CYS A 67 -8.13 21.34 -9.67
N LEU A 68 -7.75 20.09 -9.96
CA LEU A 68 -6.35 19.72 -10.14
C LEU A 68 -5.72 20.43 -11.34
N LYS A 69 -6.46 20.58 -12.45
CA LYS A 69 -5.99 21.34 -13.61
C LYS A 69 -5.63 22.77 -13.21
N MET A 70 -6.52 23.48 -12.52
CA MET A 70 -6.28 24.84 -12.05
C MET A 70 -5.08 24.92 -11.09
N TYR A 71 -4.91 23.94 -10.21
CA TYR A 71 -3.78 23.90 -9.28
C TYR A 71 -2.43 23.72 -10.00
N PHE A 72 -2.33 22.75 -10.92
CA PHE A 72 -1.07 22.47 -11.63
C PHE A 72 -0.69 23.56 -12.64
N GLU A 73 -1.66 24.24 -13.26
CA GLU A 73 -1.40 25.41 -14.13
C GLU A 73 -0.75 26.58 -13.37
N GLY A 74 -0.94 26.64 -12.05
CA GLY A 74 -0.37 27.67 -11.18
C GLY A 74 1.10 27.49 -10.80
N ASN A 75 1.80 26.47 -11.32
CA ASN A 75 3.17 26.10 -10.94
C ASN A 75 3.34 26.01 -9.41
N PRO A 76 2.69 25.03 -8.76
CA PRO A 76 2.66 24.93 -7.32
C PRO A 76 4.06 24.65 -6.73
N PRO A 77 4.36 25.18 -5.53
CA PRO A 77 5.61 24.85 -4.83
C PRO A 77 5.59 23.43 -4.28
N ASP A 78 6.78 22.86 -4.07
CA ASP A 78 6.98 21.53 -3.49
C ASP A 78 6.63 21.53 -1.99
N ASN A 79 5.35 21.30 -1.68
CA ASN A 79 4.81 21.23 -0.32
C ASN A 79 3.78 20.10 -0.19
N GLN A 80 3.19 19.93 1.00
CA GLN A 80 2.18 18.90 1.25
C GLN A 80 0.99 18.93 0.27
N PHE A 81 0.58 20.10 -0.23
CA PHE A 81 -0.55 20.20 -1.15
C PHE A 81 -0.18 19.67 -2.54
N LEU A 82 1.09 19.79 -2.94
CA LEU A 82 1.56 19.19 -4.19
C LEU A 82 1.54 17.65 -4.09
N CYS A 83 1.99 17.08 -2.97
CA CYS A 83 1.85 15.65 -2.72
C CYS A 83 0.39 15.21 -2.82
N ARG A 84 -0.50 15.89 -2.09
CA ARG A 84 -1.95 15.57 -2.05
C ARG A 84 -2.60 15.70 -3.42
N ALA A 85 -2.21 16.70 -4.22
CA ALA A 85 -2.67 16.85 -5.60
C ALA A 85 -2.22 15.67 -6.48
N TYR A 86 -0.98 15.20 -6.33
CA TYR A 86 -0.52 13.98 -7.00
C TYR A 86 -1.27 12.73 -6.52
N LEU A 87 -1.58 12.59 -5.23
CA LEU A 87 -2.39 11.48 -4.72
C LEU A 87 -3.80 11.47 -5.34
N CYS A 88 -4.41 12.65 -5.50
CA CYS A 88 -5.70 12.79 -6.18
C CYS A 88 -5.60 12.42 -7.66
N ARG A 89 -4.59 12.93 -8.36
CA ARG A 89 -4.36 12.65 -9.78
C ARG A 89 -4.12 11.15 -10.01
N GLY A 90 -3.33 10.49 -9.16
CA GLY A 90 -3.08 9.05 -9.26
C GLY A 90 -4.36 8.23 -9.16
N GLN A 91 -5.26 8.58 -8.24
CA GLN A 91 -6.57 7.94 -8.11
C GLN A 91 -7.46 8.16 -9.35
N LEU A 92 -7.52 9.37 -9.89
CA LEU A 92 -8.27 9.65 -11.12
C LEU A 92 -7.74 8.91 -12.35
N LYS A 93 -6.43 8.62 -12.35
CA LYS A 93 -5.73 7.90 -13.43
C LYS A 93 -5.66 6.40 -13.20
N SER A 94 -6.23 5.90 -12.11
CA SER A 94 -6.20 4.47 -11.80
C SER A 94 -7.03 3.71 -12.84
N PRO A 95 -6.41 2.78 -13.59
CA PRO A 95 -7.11 2.04 -14.63
C PRO A 95 -8.03 0.96 -14.02
N PRO A 96 -8.96 0.40 -14.81
CA PRO A 96 -9.75 -0.75 -14.37
C PRO A 96 -8.84 -1.97 -14.12
N ALA A 97 -9.35 -2.97 -13.38
CA ALA A 97 -8.60 -4.18 -13.06
C ALA A 97 -8.09 -4.97 -14.28
N THR A 98 -8.76 -4.82 -15.43
CA THR A 98 -8.40 -5.43 -16.71
C THR A 98 -7.38 -4.62 -17.52
N GLY A 99 -6.91 -3.47 -17.02
CA GLY A 99 -5.94 -2.62 -17.69
C GLY A 99 -4.62 -3.33 -17.96
N SER A 100 -3.93 -2.93 -19.03
CA SER A 100 -2.57 -3.34 -19.34
C SER A 100 -1.57 -2.67 -18.37
N VAL A 101 -0.32 -3.13 -18.34
CA VAL A 101 0.71 -2.54 -17.46
C VAL A 101 0.92 -1.04 -17.77
N GLY A 102 0.95 -0.67 -19.04
CA GLY A 102 1.11 0.73 -19.48
C GLY A 102 0.00 1.65 -18.96
N ASP A 103 -1.21 1.12 -18.77
CA ASP A 103 -2.34 1.92 -18.26
C ASP A 103 -2.14 2.35 -16.79
N PHE A 104 -1.29 1.66 -16.02
CA PHE A 104 -1.01 2.01 -14.62
C PHE A 104 0.13 3.03 -14.49
N GLU A 105 0.92 3.25 -15.53
CA GLU A 105 2.16 4.05 -15.45
C GLU A 105 1.90 5.49 -14.98
N GLU A 106 0.86 6.16 -15.50
CA GLU A 106 0.55 7.54 -15.12
C GLU A 106 0.15 7.63 -13.64
N ALA A 107 -0.64 6.67 -13.15
CA ALA A 107 -1.05 6.62 -11.75
C ALA A 107 0.13 6.32 -10.82
N VAL A 108 0.94 5.33 -11.16
CA VAL A 108 2.16 4.97 -10.42
C VAL A 108 3.11 6.16 -10.32
N LEU A 109 3.37 6.85 -11.44
CA LEU A 109 4.24 8.02 -11.44
C LEU A 109 3.73 9.13 -10.52
N CYS A 110 2.41 9.34 -10.43
CA CYS A 110 1.84 10.30 -9.50
C CYS A 110 2.16 9.94 -8.04
N PHE A 111 1.98 8.68 -7.65
CA PHE A 111 2.29 8.24 -6.28
C PHE A 111 3.79 8.36 -5.97
N LEU A 112 4.66 7.96 -6.90
CA LEU A 112 6.12 8.10 -6.72
C LEU A 112 6.54 9.56 -6.58
N LYS A 113 5.95 10.49 -7.34
CA LYS A 113 6.19 11.93 -7.17
C LYS A 113 5.75 12.44 -5.80
N ALA A 114 4.59 12.00 -5.31
CA ALA A 114 4.12 12.36 -3.98
C ALA A 114 5.07 11.84 -2.88
N ILE A 115 5.59 10.62 -3.05
CA ILE A 115 6.59 10.03 -2.15
C ILE A 115 7.87 10.88 -2.15
N GLU A 116 8.44 11.20 -3.31
CA GLU A 116 9.68 11.98 -3.37
C GLU A 116 9.54 13.34 -2.67
N ILE A 117 8.45 14.07 -2.92
CA ILE A 117 8.22 15.37 -2.28
C ILE A 117 8.04 15.20 -0.76
N SER A 118 7.36 14.15 -0.32
CA SER A 118 7.09 13.92 1.11
C SER A 118 8.35 13.69 1.96
N LYS A 119 9.46 13.26 1.33
CA LYS A 119 10.74 13.01 2.03
C LYS A 119 11.50 14.27 2.40
N HIS A 120 11.17 15.43 1.82
CA HIS A 120 11.94 16.65 2.04
C HIS A 120 11.74 17.28 3.43
N GLU A 121 10.57 17.08 4.05
CA GLU A 121 10.28 17.66 5.35
C GLU A 121 9.60 16.62 6.28
N PRO A 122 10.06 16.48 7.54
CA PRO A 122 9.50 15.49 8.48
C PRO A 122 7.98 15.58 8.68
N ARG A 123 7.41 16.79 8.63
CA ARG A 123 5.96 17.00 8.73
C ARG A 123 5.16 16.42 7.57
N TYR A 124 5.81 16.05 6.46
CA TYR A 124 5.17 15.44 5.30
C TYR A 124 5.33 13.92 5.26
N PHE A 125 6.08 13.29 6.19
CA PHE A 125 6.35 11.85 6.15
C PHE A 125 5.10 10.96 6.12
N PHE A 126 3.99 11.40 6.73
CA PHE A 126 2.72 10.69 6.65
C PHE A 126 2.18 10.57 5.21
N LEU A 127 2.60 11.45 4.30
CA LEU A 127 2.22 11.41 2.88
C LEU A 127 2.96 10.31 2.12
N ALA A 128 4.16 9.89 2.56
CA ALA A 128 4.82 8.70 2.01
C ALA A 128 4.01 7.43 2.34
N PHE A 129 3.53 7.31 3.59
CA PHE A 129 2.61 6.24 3.96
C PHE A 129 1.33 6.27 3.10
N ASN A 130 0.67 7.43 3.03
CA ASN A 130 -0.55 7.59 2.23
C ASN A 130 -0.37 7.24 0.75
N ALA A 131 0.73 7.69 0.16
CA ALA A 131 1.09 7.38 -1.22
C ALA A 131 1.33 5.88 -1.43
N SER A 132 1.99 5.22 -0.48
CA SER A 132 2.26 3.78 -0.56
C SER A 132 0.99 2.93 -0.49
N VAL A 133 0.01 3.34 0.34
CA VAL A 133 -1.31 2.69 0.43
C VAL A 133 -2.05 2.82 -0.89
N LEU A 134 -2.16 4.04 -1.43
CA LEU A 134 -2.83 4.28 -2.71
C LEU A 134 -2.10 3.58 -3.87
N TYR A 135 -0.77 3.57 -3.85
CA TYR A 135 0.03 2.82 -4.81
C TYR A 135 -0.36 1.33 -4.80
N LEU A 136 -0.31 0.65 -3.65
CA LEU A 136 -0.61 -0.79 -3.59
C LEU A 136 -2.07 -1.09 -3.97
N GLN A 137 -3.01 -0.26 -3.52
CA GLN A 137 -4.43 -0.38 -3.91
C GLN A 137 -4.60 -0.29 -5.43
N THR A 138 -3.90 0.66 -6.06
CA THR A 138 -3.94 0.87 -7.51
C THR A 138 -3.30 -0.28 -8.27
N VAL A 139 -2.10 -0.72 -7.88
CA VAL A 139 -1.37 -1.76 -8.63
C VAL A 139 -1.79 -3.19 -8.26
N ARG A 140 -2.76 -3.37 -7.36
CA ARG A 140 -3.25 -4.69 -6.93
C ARG A 140 -3.60 -5.63 -8.10
N PRO A 141 -4.24 -5.19 -9.20
CA PRO A 141 -4.50 -6.05 -10.35
C PRO A 141 -3.24 -6.58 -11.05
N LEU A 142 -2.10 -5.92 -10.88
CA LEU A 142 -0.80 -6.32 -11.41
C LEU A 142 -0.06 -7.30 -10.50
N LEU A 143 -0.49 -7.54 -9.26
CA LEU A 143 0.14 -8.47 -8.31
C LEU A 143 -0.09 -9.96 -8.63
N GLN A 144 -0.59 -10.27 -9.83
CA GLN A 144 -0.79 -11.63 -10.31
C GLN A 144 0.50 -12.19 -10.94
N PRO A 145 0.70 -13.52 -10.92
CA PRO A 145 1.83 -14.16 -11.61
C PRO A 145 1.94 -13.74 -13.09
N GLY A 146 3.17 -13.55 -13.56
CA GLY A 146 3.55 -13.09 -14.89
C GLY A 146 3.41 -11.58 -15.13
N ARG A 147 2.75 -10.85 -14.22
CA ARG A 147 2.51 -9.40 -14.33
C ARG A 147 3.25 -8.60 -13.25
N CYS A 148 3.44 -9.18 -12.07
CA CYS A 148 3.97 -8.44 -10.93
C CYS A 148 5.46 -8.08 -11.07
N ARG A 149 6.21 -8.80 -11.92
CA ARG A 149 7.57 -8.42 -12.36
C ARG A 149 7.70 -6.97 -12.82
N HIS A 150 6.66 -6.39 -13.43
CA HIS A 150 6.69 -5.00 -13.89
C HIS A 150 6.68 -3.97 -12.75
N LEU A 151 6.32 -4.39 -11.53
CA LEU A 151 6.29 -3.54 -10.35
C LEU A 151 7.61 -3.48 -9.59
N VAL A 152 8.62 -4.30 -9.95
CA VAL A 152 9.89 -4.35 -9.22
C VAL A 152 10.50 -2.95 -9.03
N PRO A 153 10.63 -2.08 -10.06
CA PRO A 153 11.28 -0.78 -9.88
C PRO A 153 10.50 0.15 -8.94
N SER A 154 9.19 0.28 -9.17
CA SER A 154 8.33 1.19 -8.41
C SER A 154 8.11 0.71 -6.97
N LEU A 155 7.89 -0.59 -6.75
CA LEU A 155 7.68 -1.13 -5.41
C LEU A 155 8.97 -1.09 -4.57
N ARG A 156 10.14 -1.27 -5.19
CA ARG A 156 11.43 -1.06 -4.52
C ARG A 156 11.58 0.38 -4.02
N GLN A 157 11.26 1.36 -4.86
CA GLN A 157 11.30 2.77 -4.47
C GLN A 157 10.32 3.07 -3.32
N VAL A 158 9.10 2.52 -3.36
CA VAL A 158 8.11 2.69 -2.28
C VAL A 158 8.63 2.14 -0.96
N VAL A 159 9.13 0.90 -0.94
CA VAL A 159 9.65 0.26 0.28
C VAL A 159 10.85 1.02 0.84
N GLN A 160 11.78 1.43 -0.02
CA GLN A 160 12.95 2.22 0.37
C GLN A 160 12.53 3.58 0.96
N SER A 161 11.56 4.25 0.34
CA SER A 161 11.14 5.57 0.82
C SER A 161 10.45 5.50 2.19
N LEU A 162 9.73 4.42 2.49
CA LEU A 162 9.16 4.19 3.84
C LEU A 162 10.25 3.96 4.90
N ASP A 163 11.38 3.38 4.52
CA ASP A 163 12.55 3.27 5.40
C ASP A 163 13.19 4.63 5.66
N GLU A 164 13.40 5.41 4.59
CA GLU A 164 14.03 6.75 4.65
C GLU A 164 13.27 7.71 5.57
N VAL A 165 11.93 7.63 5.60
CA VAL A 165 11.09 8.45 6.48
C VAL A 165 10.83 7.82 7.85
N ALA A 166 11.44 6.67 8.15
CA ALA A 166 11.23 5.89 9.37
C ALA A 166 9.74 5.68 9.69
N ASP A 167 8.98 5.19 8.70
CA ASP A 167 7.55 4.94 8.86
C ASP A 167 7.27 3.96 10.01
N GLN A 168 6.25 4.27 10.80
CA GLN A 168 5.94 3.58 12.04
C GLN A 168 5.05 2.33 11.85
N ASP A 169 4.39 2.17 10.70
CA ASP A 169 3.63 0.94 10.40
C ASP A 169 4.57 -0.12 9.81
N HIS A 170 5.38 -0.71 10.68
CA HIS A 170 6.29 -1.81 10.31
C HIS A 170 5.55 -3.01 9.72
N SER A 171 4.29 -3.24 10.11
CA SER A 171 3.49 -4.32 9.53
C SER A 171 3.18 -4.03 8.07
N TRP A 172 2.84 -2.78 7.73
CA TRP A 172 2.61 -2.36 6.36
C TRP A 172 3.88 -2.48 5.51
N ARG A 173 5.01 -2.00 6.01
CA ARG A 173 6.30 -2.12 5.30
C ARG A 173 6.66 -3.59 5.05
N ALA A 174 6.47 -4.47 6.04
CA ALA A 174 6.73 -5.90 5.90
C ALA A 174 5.84 -6.56 4.81
N GLU A 175 4.57 -6.16 4.68
CA GLU A 175 3.70 -6.62 3.60
C GLU A 175 4.23 -6.20 2.22
N LEU A 176 4.63 -4.93 2.07
CA LEU A 176 5.20 -4.42 0.82
C LEU A 176 6.52 -5.13 0.48
N MET A 177 7.36 -5.43 1.47
CA MET A 177 8.58 -6.21 1.29
C MET A 177 8.27 -7.63 0.78
N MET A 178 7.27 -8.32 1.34
CA MET A 178 6.84 -9.63 0.83
C MET A 178 6.32 -9.55 -0.61
N HIS A 179 5.58 -8.50 -0.96
CA HIS A 179 5.16 -8.28 -2.34
C HIS A 179 6.35 -8.06 -3.27
N LEU A 180 7.37 -7.32 -2.84
CA LEU A 180 8.58 -7.11 -3.62
C LEU A 180 9.34 -8.42 -3.88
N ILE A 181 9.46 -9.29 -2.87
CA ILE A 181 10.03 -10.64 -3.06
C ILE A 181 9.26 -11.40 -4.16
N LYS A 182 7.92 -11.40 -4.11
CA LYS A 182 7.10 -12.05 -5.15
C LYS A 182 7.35 -11.46 -6.54
N CYS A 183 7.46 -10.13 -6.65
CA CYS A 183 7.76 -9.47 -7.91
C CYS A 183 9.15 -9.85 -8.45
N LEU A 184 10.16 -9.97 -7.58
CA LEU A 184 11.52 -10.38 -7.97
C LEU A 184 11.54 -11.84 -8.45
N VAL A 185 10.86 -12.73 -7.75
CA VAL A 185 10.70 -14.14 -8.18
C VAL A 185 10.00 -14.21 -9.54
N ASP A 186 8.92 -13.45 -9.74
CA ASP A 186 8.19 -13.41 -11.01
C ASP A 186 9.03 -12.83 -12.16
N ALA A 187 9.99 -11.95 -11.86
CA ALA A 187 10.95 -11.42 -12.82
C ALA A 187 12.08 -12.43 -13.16
N GLY A 188 12.21 -13.51 -12.39
CA GLY A 188 13.33 -14.46 -12.49
C GLY A 188 14.61 -13.97 -11.82
N GLU A 189 14.56 -12.88 -11.06
CA GLU A 189 15.69 -12.28 -10.34
C GLU A 189 15.92 -13.02 -9.00
N MET A 190 16.26 -14.31 -9.08
CA MET A 190 16.30 -15.20 -7.91
C MET A 190 17.37 -14.83 -6.87
N GLU A 191 18.53 -14.33 -7.31
CA GLU A 191 19.60 -13.88 -6.39
C GLU A 191 19.16 -12.66 -5.60
N ASP A 192 18.56 -11.67 -6.28
CA ASP A 192 18.00 -10.47 -5.64
C ASP A 192 16.83 -10.82 -4.72
N ALA A 193 15.96 -11.74 -5.13
CA ALA A 193 14.86 -12.22 -4.31
C ALA A 193 15.37 -12.87 -3.02
N ALA A 194 16.36 -13.75 -3.09
CA ALA A 194 16.96 -14.41 -1.93
C ALA A 194 17.69 -13.42 -1.01
N SER A 195 18.47 -12.49 -1.59
CA SER A 195 19.15 -11.43 -0.85
C SER A 195 18.16 -10.53 -0.10
N PHE A 196 17.12 -10.06 -0.80
CA PHE A 196 16.10 -9.20 -0.21
C PHE A 196 15.22 -9.93 0.80
N ALA A 197 15.00 -11.24 0.63
CA ALA A 197 14.28 -12.06 1.60
C ALA A 197 15.02 -12.17 2.93
N LYS A 198 16.37 -12.25 2.94
CA LYS A 198 17.17 -12.21 4.19
C LYS A 198 17.00 -10.88 4.92
N VAL A 199 17.07 -9.76 4.20
CA VAL A 199 16.82 -8.42 4.79
C VAL A 199 15.40 -8.32 5.36
N THR A 200 14.42 -8.88 4.65
CA THR A 200 13.01 -8.92 5.10
C THR A 200 12.85 -9.78 6.35
N GLU A 201 13.55 -10.92 6.43
CA GLU A 201 13.55 -11.79 7.59
C GLU A 201 14.09 -11.10 8.84
N GLU A 202 15.24 -10.43 8.74
CA GLU A 202 15.83 -9.67 9.85
C GLU A 202 14.91 -8.55 10.33
N PHE A 203 14.32 -7.81 9.38
CA PHE A 203 13.36 -6.75 9.67
C PHE A 203 12.13 -7.30 10.42
N MET A 204 11.52 -8.39 9.93
CA MET A 204 10.34 -8.99 10.54
C MET A 204 10.63 -9.56 11.92
N LYS A 205 11.74 -10.28 12.12
CA LYS A 205 12.12 -10.81 13.42
C LYS A 205 12.26 -9.71 14.47
N SER A 206 12.74 -8.54 14.06
CA SER A 206 12.98 -7.41 14.96
C SER A 206 11.71 -6.60 15.26
N HIS A 207 10.82 -6.40 14.29
CA HIS A 207 9.71 -5.44 14.42
C HIS A 207 8.32 -6.09 14.41
N VAL A 208 8.12 -7.17 13.64
CA VAL A 208 6.81 -7.79 13.39
C VAL A 208 6.89 -9.33 13.30
N PRO A 209 7.38 -10.02 14.35
CA PRO A 209 7.67 -11.46 14.30
C PRO A 209 6.44 -12.32 13.99
N HIS A 210 5.24 -11.82 14.29
CA HIS A 210 3.97 -12.48 13.98
C HIS A 210 3.70 -12.65 12.47
N LEU A 211 4.34 -11.87 11.59
CA LEU A 211 4.23 -12.01 10.13
C LEU A 211 5.23 -13.00 9.55
N TYR A 212 6.25 -13.41 10.32
CA TYR A 212 7.31 -14.30 9.85
C TYR A 212 6.81 -15.62 9.21
N PRO A 213 5.76 -16.30 9.72
CA PRO A 213 5.24 -17.50 9.06
C PRO A 213 4.82 -17.28 7.60
N ARG A 214 4.34 -16.08 7.26
CA ARG A 214 3.96 -15.74 5.88
C ARG A 214 5.18 -15.55 4.99
N LEU A 215 6.25 -14.94 5.50
CA LEU A 215 7.54 -14.88 4.79
C LEU A 215 8.11 -16.29 4.61
N PHE A 216 8.10 -17.12 5.66
CA PHE A 216 8.61 -18.48 5.62
C PHE A 216 7.92 -19.33 4.54
N THR A 217 6.61 -19.13 4.32
CA THR A 217 5.88 -19.74 3.20
C THR A 217 6.55 -19.42 1.85
N LEU A 218 6.92 -18.16 1.61
CA LEU A 218 7.59 -17.74 0.37
C LEU A 218 9.01 -18.30 0.26
N LEU A 219 9.74 -18.37 1.37
CA LEU A 219 11.11 -18.92 1.40
C LEU A 219 11.12 -20.38 0.93
N VAL A 220 10.18 -21.19 1.43
CA VAL A 220 10.07 -22.61 1.07
C VAL A 220 9.52 -22.78 -0.35
N GLN A 221 8.42 -22.09 -0.66
CA GLN A 221 7.75 -22.20 -1.97
C GLN A 221 8.71 -21.89 -3.12
N HIS A 222 9.49 -20.81 -3.00
CA HIS A 222 10.38 -20.34 -4.06
C HIS A 222 11.84 -20.73 -3.86
N LYS A 223 12.15 -21.61 -2.89
CA LYS A 223 13.51 -22.11 -2.61
C LYS A 223 14.52 -20.97 -2.41
N LEU A 224 14.12 -19.89 -1.70
CA LEU A 224 14.91 -18.67 -1.50
C LEU A 224 15.94 -18.79 -0.37
N THR A 225 15.99 -19.93 0.30
CA THR A 225 16.92 -20.23 1.40
C THR A 225 17.33 -21.69 1.31
N GLU A 226 18.54 -22.01 1.78
CA GLU A 226 19.06 -23.37 1.79
C GLU A 226 18.13 -24.33 2.52
N ARG A 227 17.94 -25.51 1.95
CA ARG A 227 16.97 -26.50 2.44
C ARG A 227 17.25 -26.93 3.89
N ASP A 228 18.51 -27.17 4.23
CA ASP A 228 18.90 -27.62 5.58
C ASP A 228 18.58 -26.56 6.63
N VAL A 229 18.77 -25.28 6.29
CA VAL A 229 18.40 -24.13 7.13
C VAL A 229 16.89 -24.07 7.32
N LEU A 230 16.10 -24.26 6.25
CA LEU A 230 14.64 -24.27 6.33
C LEU A 230 14.12 -25.43 7.20
N ILE A 231 14.72 -26.61 7.09
CA ILE A 231 14.39 -27.77 7.94
C ILE A 231 14.69 -27.44 9.41
N GLU A 232 15.84 -26.87 9.71
CA GLU A 232 16.21 -26.49 11.07
C GLU A 232 15.24 -25.45 11.66
N LEU A 233 14.92 -24.39 10.90
CA LEU A 233 13.94 -23.37 11.30
C LEU A 233 12.55 -23.96 11.52
N SER A 234 12.12 -24.89 10.64
CA SER A 234 10.80 -25.52 10.74
C SER A 234 10.63 -26.29 12.05
N ARG A 235 11.71 -26.84 12.62
CA ARG A 235 11.69 -27.60 13.89
C ARG A 235 11.52 -26.70 15.11
N GLN A 236 11.78 -25.39 14.97
CA GLN A 236 11.69 -24.47 16.09
C GLN A 236 10.23 -24.29 16.52
N TRP A 237 9.30 -24.13 15.55
CA TRP A 237 7.88 -23.87 15.81
C TRP A 237 6.97 -24.79 14.98
N THR A 238 5.93 -25.34 15.61
CA THR A 238 5.00 -26.28 14.95
C THR A 238 4.31 -25.67 13.72
N THR A 239 3.95 -24.37 13.78
CA THR A 239 3.40 -23.65 12.63
C THR A 239 4.34 -23.66 11.42
N LEU A 240 5.64 -23.48 11.64
CA LEU A 240 6.64 -23.51 10.57
C LEU A 240 6.87 -24.93 10.06
N ALA A 241 6.83 -25.94 10.93
CA ALA A 241 6.86 -27.35 10.52
C ALA A 241 5.71 -27.70 9.57
N VAL A 242 4.48 -27.29 9.91
CA VAL A 242 3.30 -27.48 9.07
C VAL A 242 3.47 -26.76 7.73
N ILE A 243 3.88 -25.49 7.74
CA ILE A 243 4.11 -24.72 6.51
C ILE A 243 5.16 -25.40 5.62
N TYR A 244 6.30 -25.79 6.20
CA TYR A 244 7.37 -26.46 5.47
C TYR A 244 6.85 -27.73 4.76
N ARG A 245 6.12 -28.58 5.48
CA ARG A 245 5.57 -29.83 4.93
C ARG A 245 4.56 -29.59 3.82
N ILE A 246 3.64 -28.64 3.99
CA ILE A 246 2.65 -28.29 2.97
C ILE A 246 3.34 -27.75 1.71
N GLN A 247 4.27 -26.80 1.86
CA GLN A 247 4.92 -26.18 0.71
C GLN A 247 5.86 -27.13 -0.03
N GLU A 248 6.60 -27.98 0.68
CA GLU A 248 7.42 -29.01 0.04
C GLU A 248 6.54 -30.01 -0.74
N PHE A 249 5.38 -30.38 -0.19
CA PHE A 249 4.41 -31.24 -0.88
C PHE A 249 3.85 -30.58 -2.14
N ASN A 250 3.45 -29.31 -2.07
CA ASN A 250 2.97 -28.54 -3.23
C ASN A 250 4.04 -28.42 -4.31
N ASN A 251 5.28 -28.10 -3.93
CA ASN A 251 6.40 -27.99 -4.87
C ASN A 251 6.66 -29.33 -5.61
N LYS A 252 6.58 -30.47 -4.91
CA LYS A 252 6.69 -31.79 -5.54
C LYS A 252 5.56 -32.05 -6.53
N LEU A 253 4.33 -31.66 -6.20
CA LEU A 253 3.18 -31.80 -7.09
C LEU A 253 3.34 -30.98 -8.37
N GLU A 254 3.87 -29.75 -8.29
CA GLU A 254 4.14 -28.91 -9.45
C GLU A 254 5.26 -29.48 -10.34
N GLU A 255 6.25 -30.17 -9.76
CA GLU A 255 7.33 -30.85 -10.50
C GLU A 255 6.87 -32.19 -11.12
N MET A 256 5.92 -32.88 -10.48
CA MET A 256 5.42 -34.21 -10.86
C MET A 256 4.10 -34.11 -11.64
N ASN A 257 4.14 -33.61 -12.88
CA ASN A 257 2.93 -33.39 -13.71
C ASN A 257 2.01 -34.62 -13.95
N GLU A 258 2.34 -35.86 -13.54
CA GLU A 258 1.55 -37.07 -13.86
C GLU A 258 1.47 -38.19 -12.80
N VAL A 259 2.00 -38.06 -11.58
CA VAL A 259 1.97 -39.16 -10.59
C VAL A 259 1.09 -38.83 -9.40
N GLU A 260 0.08 -39.68 -9.12
CA GLU A 260 -0.76 -39.56 -7.92
C GLU A 260 0.12 -39.56 -6.65
N PRO A 261 0.02 -38.53 -5.79
CA PRO A 261 0.77 -38.48 -4.54
C PRO A 261 0.36 -39.63 -3.61
N THR A 262 1.33 -40.22 -2.91
CA THR A 262 1.05 -41.24 -1.89
C THR A 262 0.23 -40.64 -0.75
N LYS A 263 -0.82 -41.36 -0.31
CA LYS A 263 -1.74 -40.91 0.77
C LYS A 263 -1.06 -40.62 2.12
N GLU A 264 0.15 -41.10 2.31
CA GLU A 264 0.91 -40.98 3.56
C GLU A 264 1.35 -39.54 3.87
N GLU A 265 1.68 -38.72 2.85
CA GLU A 265 2.14 -37.34 3.06
C GLU A 265 0.98 -36.41 3.53
N PRO A 266 -0.21 -36.42 2.91
CA PRO A 266 -1.39 -35.70 3.41
C PRO A 266 -1.80 -36.11 4.83
N GLU A 267 -1.74 -37.40 5.17
CA GLU A 267 -2.08 -37.90 6.50
C GLU A 267 -1.11 -37.44 7.59
N GLN A 268 0.18 -37.26 7.25
CA GLN A 268 1.16 -36.66 8.17
C GLN A 268 0.89 -35.17 8.40
N ILE A 269 0.54 -34.43 7.34
CA ILE A 269 0.18 -33.01 7.44
C ILE A 269 -1.08 -32.85 8.32
N PHE A 270 -2.09 -33.69 8.11
CA PHE A 270 -3.32 -33.65 8.89
C PHE A 270 -3.07 -33.90 10.39
N ARG A 271 -2.23 -34.89 10.74
CA ARG A 271 -1.84 -35.14 12.13
C ARG A 271 -1.16 -33.95 12.78
N LEU A 272 -0.19 -33.33 12.11
CA LEU A 272 0.50 -32.13 12.62
C LEU A 272 -0.46 -30.94 12.80
N LEU A 273 -1.45 -30.78 11.92
CA LEU A 273 -2.49 -29.76 12.06
C LEU A 273 -3.39 -30.01 13.27
N MET A 274 -3.78 -31.27 13.51
CA MET A 274 -4.56 -31.65 14.69
C MET A 274 -3.79 -31.35 15.98
N ASP A 275 -2.51 -31.72 16.05
CA ASP A 275 -1.65 -31.46 17.21
C ASP A 275 -1.50 -29.95 17.49
N CYS A 276 -1.42 -29.11 16.43
CA CYS A 276 -1.42 -27.65 16.56
C CYS A 276 -2.72 -27.11 17.19
N THR A 277 -3.87 -27.66 16.82
CA THR A 277 -5.17 -27.20 17.35
C THR A 277 -5.38 -27.58 18.81
N GLU A 278 -4.90 -28.74 19.25
CA GLU A 278 -4.98 -29.19 20.64
C GLU A 278 -4.03 -28.40 21.56
N ALA A 279 -2.80 -28.14 21.11
CA ALA A 279 -1.85 -27.31 21.86
C ALA A 279 -2.32 -25.86 22.01
N SER A 280 -2.98 -25.30 20.98
CA SER A 280 -3.54 -23.96 21.06
C SER A 280 -4.76 -23.89 21.97
N ALA A 281 -5.60 -24.93 22.03
CA ALA A 281 -6.75 -24.99 22.93
C ALA A 281 -6.34 -25.08 24.42
N ALA A 282 -5.23 -25.75 24.72
CA ALA A 282 -4.68 -25.85 26.08
C ALA A 282 -4.04 -24.55 26.61
N ALA A 283 -3.59 -23.65 25.72
CA ALA A 283 -2.94 -22.38 26.09
C ALA A 283 -3.92 -21.22 26.38
N VAL A 284 -5.21 -21.36 26.01
CA VAL A 284 -6.23 -20.31 26.19
C VAL A 284 -6.58 -20.09 27.68
N ASP A 285 -6.33 -21.06 28.55
CA ASP A 285 -6.57 -20.94 30.00
C ASP A 285 -5.57 -20.01 30.73
N SER A 286 -4.57 -19.48 30.04
CA SER A 286 -3.65 -18.48 30.60
C SER A 286 -3.07 -17.58 29.50
N SER A 287 -3.73 -16.47 29.18
CA SER A 287 -3.20 -15.50 28.19
C SER A 287 -3.23 -14.04 28.69
N PRO A 288 -2.12 -13.30 28.62
CA PRO A 288 -2.07 -11.83 28.69
C PRO A 288 -2.65 -11.19 27.41
N PRO A 289 -2.81 -9.84 27.33
CA PRO A 289 -3.65 -9.21 26.31
C PRO A 289 -3.19 -9.46 24.89
N GLN A 290 -4.17 -9.76 24.03
CA GLN A 290 -4.03 -10.08 22.62
C GLN A 290 -3.29 -8.97 21.85
N SER A 291 -2.31 -9.37 21.04
CA SER A 291 -1.74 -8.54 19.98
C SER A 291 -2.86 -8.08 19.03
N PRO A 292 -2.85 -6.83 18.54
CA PRO A 292 -3.86 -6.36 17.61
C PRO A 292 -3.87 -7.23 16.35
N THR A 293 -5.06 -7.62 15.92
CA THR A 293 -5.29 -8.39 14.69
C THR A 293 -4.67 -7.65 13.51
N PRO A 294 -3.90 -8.31 12.62
CA PRO A 294 -3.30 -7.64 11.47
C PRO A 294 -4.39 -7.01 10.58
N ILE A 295 -4.32 -5.69 10.39
CA ILE A 295 -5.18 -4.99 9.45
C ILE A 295 -4.81 -5.48 8.05
N GLN A 296 -5.79 -6.01 7.29
CA GLN A 296 -5.50 -6.45 5.93
C GLN A 296 -5.08 -5.23 5.08
N PRO A 297 -4.19 -5.41 4.08
CA PRO A 297 -3.85 -4.36 3.12
C PRO A 297 -5.06 -3.64 2.50
N ALA A 298 -6.19 -4.34 2.34
CA ALA A 298 -7.44 -3.79 1.82
C ALA A 298 -8.13 -2.81 2.78
N ASP A 299 -7.94 -3.00 4.09
CA ASP A 299 -8.64 -2.27 5.14
C ASP A 299 -7.85 -1.04 5.64
N ARG A 300 -6.59 -0.89 5.21
CA ARG A 300 -5.79 0.29 5.53
C ARG A 300 -6.30 1.50 4.75
N SER A 301 -6.76 2.50 5.50
CA SER A 301 -7.13 3.80 4.96
C SER A 301 -5.94 4.76 5.01
N VAL A 302 -5.92 5.68 4.04
CA VAL A 302 -5.06 6.86 4.02
C VAL A 302 -5.20 7.63 5.35
N ALA A 303 -4.10 7.99 5.98
CA ALA A 303 -4.09 8.80 7.19
C ALA A 303 -4.75 10.17 6.91
N PRO A 304 -5.61 10.67 7.82
CA PRO A 304 -6.34 11.92 7.60
C PRO A 304 -5.36 13.07 7.36
N SER A 305 -5.56 13.77 6.24
CA SER A 305 -4.84 15.01 5.96
C SER A 305 -5.53 16.13 6.72
N ASP A 306 -5.13 16.39 7.97
CA ASP A 306 -5.69 17.50 8.75
C ASP A 306 -5.30 18.83 8.09
N PRO A 307 -6.23 19.57 7.46
CA PRO A 307 -5.91 20.80 6.75
C PRO A 307 -5.53 21.95 7.70
N ASN A 308 -5.71 21.79 9.02
CA ASN A 308 -5.44 22.82 10.03
C ASN A 308 -4.23 22.52 10.93
N LYS A 309 -3.63 21.33 10.83
CA LYS A 309 -2.33 21.06 11.47
C LYS A 309 -1.20 21.40 10.50
N CYS A 310 -0.80 22.66 10.48
CA CYS A 310 0.63 22.94 10.41
C CYS A 310 1.19 22.61 11.79
N PRO A 311 2.00 21.56 11.99
CA PRO A 311 2.78 21.45 13.21
C PRO A 311 3.80 22.59 13.17
N SER A 312 3.82 23.34 14.27
CA SER A 312 4.73 24.44 14.59
C SER A 312 6.19 24.11 14.32
#